data_AF-U2IYY8-F1
#
_entry.id   AF-U2IYY8-F1
#
_cell.length_a   1.000
_cell.length_b   1.000
_cell.length_c   1.000
_cell.angle_alpha   90.00
_cell.angle_beta   90.00
_cell.angle_gamma   90.00
#
_symmetry.space_group_name_H-M   'P 1'
#
loop_
_entity.id
_entity.type
_entity.pdbx_description
1 polymer ?
#
loop_
_entity_poly.entity_id
_entity_poly.type
_entity_poly.pdbx_seq_one_letter_code
_entity_poly.pdbx_strand_id
1 'polypeptide(L)'
;MKKKPVFIAFSTQKGGVGKTTFTVLAASYLHYACGYNLIVVDCDYPQFSINAMRQRDAQGVDRNPALQELAATQFSELQKPTYTILCATAEAAVDTVREYLDTHE
;
A
#
# COMPACT_ATOMS: atom_id res chain seq x y z
N MET A 1 7.27 -18.15 -16.82
CA MET A 1 8.47 -17.76 -16.04
C MET A 1 8.04 -16.90 -14.85
N LYS A 2 8.43 -17.23 -13.62
CA LYS A 2 8.27 -16.31 -12.48
C LYS A 2 9.11 -15.07 -12.79
N LYS A 3 8.48 -13.90 -12.97
CA LYS A 3 9.20 -12.64 -13.19
C LYS A 3 9.83 -12.21 -11.86
N LYS A 4 11.07 -11.71 -11.92
CA LYS A 4 11.72 -11.13 -10.73
C LYS A 4 10.95 -9.86 -10.31
N PRO A 5 10.63 -9.68 -9.03
CA PRO A 5 9.96 -8.47 -8.56
C PRO A 5 10.87 -7.24 -8.76
N VAL A 6 10.24 -6.09 -9.02
CA VAL A 6 10.93 -4.80 -9.12
C VAL A 6 10.78 -4.07 -7.78
N PHE A 7 11.89 -3.65 -7.20
CA PHE A 7 11.92 -2.89 -5.95
C PHE A 7 12.04 -1.39 -6.25
N ILE A 8 11.16 -0.60 -5.65
CA ILE A 8 11.12 0.86 -5.79
C ILE A 8 11.18 1.46 -4.39
N ALA A 9 12.09 2.40 -4.16
CA ALA A 9 12.24 3.08 -2.88
C ALA A 9 12.17 4.60 -3.06
N PHE A 10 11.22 5.24 -2.37
CA PHE A 10 11.14 6.70 -2.27
C PHE A 10 11.81 7.14 -0.97
N SER A 11 13.06 7.60 -1.06
CA SER A 11 13.87 7.98 0.09
C SER A 11 14.43 9.40 -0.05
N THR A 12 14.59 10.07 1.09
CA THR A 12 15.21 11.39 1.19
C THR A 12 15.58 11.67 2.64
N GLN A 13 16.64 12.45 2.84
CA GLN A 13 17.10 12.89 4.15
C GLN A 13 16.15 13.91 4.81
N LYS A 14 15.31 14.63 4.03
CA LYS A 14 14.43 15.68 4.55
C LYS A 14 13.01 15.18 4.82
N GLY A 15 12.45 15.57 5.97
CA GLY A 15 11.03 15.40 6.27
C GLY A 15 10.14 16.29 5.39
N GLY A 16 8.91 15.88 5.13
CA GLY A 16 7.90 16.74 4.48
C GLY A 16 8.03 16.96 2.97
N VAL A 17 8.95 16.28 2.26
CA VAL A 17 9.10 16.44 0.79
C VAL A 17 8.15 15.56 -0.04
N GLY A 18 7.23 14.86 0.61
CA GLY A 18 6.19 14.08 -0.08
C GLY A 18 6.50 12.60 -0.33
N LYS A 19 7.47 11.97 0.37
CA LYS A 19 7.76 10.51 0.23
C LYS A 19 6.50 9.64 0.30
N THR A 20 5.70 9.86 1.33
CA THR A 20 4.43 9.16 1.58
C THR A 20 3.48 9.37 0.41
N THR A 21 3.31 10.62 -0.03
CA THR A 21 2.46 10.99 -1.17
C THR A 21 2.90 10.30 -2.46
N PHE A 22 4.18 10.38 -2.81
CA PHE A 22 4.72 9.72 -4.01
C PHE A 22 4.55 8.20 -3.94
N THR A 23 4.77 7.60 -2.77
CA THR A 23 4.59 6.16 -2.57
C THR A 23 3.13 5.75 -2.80
N VAL A 24 2.18 6.45 -2.18
CA VAL A 24 0.74 6.15 -2.33
C VAL A 24 0.28 6.37 -3.76
N LEU A 25 0.69 7.47 -4.42
CA LEU A 25 0.30 7.76 -5.80
C LEU A 25 0.87 6.73 -6.78
N ALA A 26 2.17 6.42 -6.67
CA ALA A 26 2.82 5.43 -7.54
C ALA A 26 2.21 4.03 -7.32
N ALA A 27 2.02 3.61 -6.07
CA ALA A 27 1.39 2.33 -5.75
C ALA A 27 -0.03 2.25 -6.29
N SER A 28 -0.85 3.29 -6.08
CA SER A 28 -2.25 3.30 -6.53
C SER A 28 -2.34 3.30 -8.06
N TYR A 29 -1.50 4.08 -8.74
CA TYR A 29 -1.46 4.09 -10.21
C TYR A 29 -1.03 2.73 -10.77
N LEU A 30 0.10 2.18 -10.30
CA LEU A 30 0.59 0.89 -10.77
C LEU A 30 -0.40 -0.24 -10.49
N HIS A 31 -1.07 -0.21 -9.33
CA HIS A 31 -1.95 -1.28 -8.92
C HIS A 31 -3.32 -1.23 -9.59
N TYR A 32 -3.99 -0.08 -9.54
CA TYR A 32 -5.37 0.07 -9.99
C TYR A 32 -5.47 0.50 -11.47
N ALA A 33 -4.57 1.35 -11.96
CA ALA A 33 -4.61 1.79 -13.36
C ALA A 33 -3.82 0.86 -14.29
N CYS A 34 -2.65 0.38 -13.86
CA CYS A 34 -1.82 -0.51 -14.69
C CYS A 34 -2.01 -2.01 -14.40
N GLY A 35 -2.77 -2.37 -13.37
CA GLY A 35 -3.08 -3.77 -13.06
C GLY A 35 -1.93 -4.58 -12.44
N TYR A 36 -0.85 -3.98 -11.94
CA TYR A 36 0.25 -4.72 -11.31
C TYR A 36 -0.07 -5.19 -9.89
N ASN A 37 0.41 -6.37 -9.51
CA ASN A 37 0.39 -6.80 -8.11
C ASN A 37 1.62 -6.24 -7.39
N LEU A 38 1.41 -5.57 -6.27
CA LEU A 38 2.47 -4.96 -5.49
C LEU A 38 2.14 -4.98 -4.00
N ILE A 39 3.19 -4.84 -3.21
CA ILE A 39 3.13 -4.67 -1.76
C ILE A 39 3.81 -3.32 -1.46
N VAL A 40 3.18 -2.51 -0.61
CA VAL A 40 3.82 -1.32 -0.06
C VAL A 40 4.40 -1.68 1.30
N VAL A 41 5.66 -1.32 1.55
CA VAL A 41 6.25 -1.39 2.89
C VAL A 41 6.37 0.03 3.40
N ASP A 42 5.61 0.36 4.43
CA ASP A 42 5.68 1.64 5.13
C ASP A 42 6.85 1.59 6.11
N CYS A 43 7.97 2.19 5.70
CA CYS A 43 9.20 2.23 6.47
C CYS A 43 9.32 3.46 7.38
N ASP A 44 8.24 4.23 7.56
CA ASP A 44 8.22 5.46 8.35
C ASP A 44 8.05 5.18 9.86
N TYR A 45 8.89 4.31 10.43
CA TYR A 45 8.82 4.00 11.87
C TYR A 45 9.25 5.21 12.72
N PRO A 46 8.52 5.57 13.80
CA PRO A 46 7.30 4.91 14.33
C PRO A 46 5.96 5.43 13.80
N GLN A 47 5.95 6.41 12.88
CA GLN A 47 4.73 7.09 12.42
C GLN A 47 3.81 6.22 11.55
N PHE A 48 4.37 5.40 10.67
CA PHE A 48 3.67 4.55 9.69
C PHE A 48 2.50 5.28 9.02
N SER A 49 2.84 6.42 8.40
CA SER A 49 1.88 7.38 7.85
C SER A 49 0.90 6.78 6.82
N ILE A 50 1.33 5.80 6.03
CA ILE A 50 0.50 5.12 5.02
C ILE A 50 -0.45 4.14 5.70
N ASN A 51 0.05 3.34 6.65
CA ASN A 51 -0.80 2.41 7.39
C ASN A 51 -1.87 3.15 8.21
N ALA A 52 -1.49 4.22 8.90
CA ALA A 52 -2.43 5.05 9.63
C ALA A 52 -3.49 5.69 8.71
N MET A 53 -3.12 6.08 7.49
CA MET A 53 -4.06 6.56 6.47
C MET A 53 -5.06 5.46 6.09
N ARG A 54 -4.58 4.25 5.75
CA ARG A 54 -5.44 3.12 5.39
C ARG A 54 -6.44 2.76 6.49
N GLN A 55 -6.01 2.78 7.75
CA GLN A 55 -6.90 2.52 8.89
C GLN A 55 -8.01 3.56 9.02
N ARG A 56 -7.67 4.85 8.84
CA ARG A 56 -8.68 5.93 8.86
C ARG A 56 -9.66 5.79 7.69
N ASP A 57 -9.17 5.47 6.50
CA ASP A 57 -10.02 5.27 5.32
C ASP A 57 -10.99 4.11 5.56
N ALA A 58 -10.50 2.98 6.06
CA ALA A 58 -11.33 1.82 6.39
C ALA A 58 -12.40 2.15 7.44
N GLN A 59 -12.05 2.87 8.51
CA GLN A 59 -13.01 3.33 9.52
C GLN A 59 -14.03 4.31 8.95
N GLY A 60 -13.61 5.17 8.02
CA GLY A 60 -14.50 6.12 7.34
C GLY A 60 -15.54 5.41 6.48
N VAL A 61 -15.10 4.40 5.71
CA VAL A 61 -16.00 3.54 4.92
C VAL A 61 -16.95 2.79 5.84
N ASP A 62 -16.46 2.16 6.91
CA ASP A 62 -17.29 1.38 7.83
C ASP A 62 -18.42 2.19 8.48
N ARG A 63 -18.18 3.48 8.76
CA ARG A 63 -19.14 4.35 9.46
C ARG A 63 -20.09 5.12 8.55
N ASN A 64 -19.90 5.09 7.22
CA ASN A 64 -20.65 5.92 6.29
C ASN A 64 -21.26 5.08 5.15
N PRO A 65 -22.59 4.87 5.14
CA PRO A 65 -23.27 4.07 4.11
C PRO A 65 -23.01 4.54 2.67
N ALA A 66 -22.89 5.85 2.45
CA ALA A 66 -22.60 6.38 1.11
C ALA A 66 -21.17 6.01 0.65
N LEU A 67 -20.20 5.99 1.58
CA LEU A 67 -18.84 5.52 1.27
C LEU A 67 -18.79 4.00 1.09
N GLN A 68 -19.62 3.22 1.78
CA GLN A 68 -19.75 1.78 1.56
C GLN A 68 -20.26 1.48 0.15
N GLU A 69 -21.31 2.19 -0.29
CA GLU A 69 -21.85 2.04 -1.65
C GLU A 69 -20.80 2.41 -2.72
N LEU A 70 -20.10 3.54 -2.54
CA LEU A 70 -19.02 3.94 -3.44
C LEU A 70 -17.88 2.92 -3.48
N ALA A 71 -17.46 2.39 -2.32
CA ALA A 71 -16.43 1.37 -2.25
C ALA A 71 -16.87 0.07 -2.95
N ALA A 72 -18.12 -0.38 -2.72
CA ALA A 72 -18.67 -1.58 -3.36
C ALA A 72 -18.67 -1.45 -4.89
N THR A 73 -19.17 -0.32 -5.41
CA THR A 73 -19.14 -0.01 -6.85
C THR A 73 -17.71 -0.03 -7.37
N GLN A 74 -16.79 0.71 -6.72
CA GLN A 74 -15.40 0.80 -7.12
C GLN A 74 -14.71 -0.58 -7.19
N PHE A 75 -14.86 -1.42 -6.16
CA PHE A 75 -14.22 -2.75 -6.15
C PHE A 75 -14.88 -3.72 -7.14
N SER A 76 -16.18 -3.58 -7.40
CA SER A 76 -16.86 -4.35 -8.44
C SER A 76 -16.40 -3.97 -9.85
N GLU A 77 -16.05 -2.72 -10.10
CA GLU A 77 -15.54 -2.27 -11.40
C GLU A 77 -14.06 -2.64 -11.58
N LEU A 78 -13.24 -2.43 -10.55
CA LEU A 78 -11.80 -2.72 -10.60
C LEU A 78 -11.50 -4.21 -10.69
N GLN A 79 -12.38 -5.08 -10.17
CA GLN A 79 -12.16 -6.54 -10.09
C GLN A 79 -10.82 -6.88 -9.44
N LYS A 80 -10.38 -6.06 -8.49
CA LYS A 80 -9.07 -6.16 -7.86
C LYS A 80 -9.12 -5.70 -6.39
N PRO A 81 -8.57 -6.48 -5.46
CA PRO A 81 -8.51 -6.08 -4.05
C PRO A 81 -7.56 -4.90 -3.86
N THR A 82 -7.57 -4.29 -2.69
CA THR A 82 -6.56 -3.28 -2.34
C THR A 82 -5.17 -3.89 -2.25
N TYR A 83 -4.12 -3.14 -2.60
CA TYR A 83 -2.75 -3.56 -2.32
C TYR A 83 -2.47 -3.67 -0.81
N THR A 84 -1.63 -4.65 -0.46
CA THR A 84 -1.14 -4.89 0.90
C THR A 84 -0.20 -3.78 1.34
N ILE A 85 -0.32 -3.37 2.60
CA ILE A 85 0.62 -2.47 3.28
C ILE A 85 1.21 -3.23 4.46
N LEU A 86 2.54 -3.35 4.48
CA LEU A 86 3.31 -3.89 5.60
C LEU A 86 4.00 -2.74 6.33
N CYS A 87 4.24 -2.89 7.64
CA CYS A 87 4.98 -1.92 8.44
C CYS A 87 6.29 -2.56 8.89
N ALA A 88 7.41 -1.88 8.68
CA ALA A 88 8.74 -2.35 9.08
C ALA A 88 9.68 -1.16 9.26
N THR A 89 10.85 -1.37 9.86
CA THR A 89 11.94 -0.40 9.67
C THR A 89 12.53 -0.57 8.27
N ALA A 90 13.31 0.43 7.80
CA ALA A 90 13.95 0.35 6.49
C ALA A 90 14.89 -0.87 6.38
N GLU A 91 15.55 -1.24 7.48
CA GLU A 91 16.47 -2.37 7.56
C GLU A 91 15.73 -3.72 7.45
N ALA A 92 14.55 -3.82 8.06
CA ALA A 92 13.76 -5.06 8.08
C ALA A 92 12.86 -5.23 6.83
N ALA A 93 12.66 -4.17 6.04
CA ALA A 93 11.65 -4.11 4.98
C ALA A 93 11.68 -5.29 3.99
N VAL A 94 12.86 -5.70 3.54
CA VAL A 94 12.99 -6.78 2.56
C VAL A 94 12.65 -8.13 3.18
N ASP A 95 13.07 -8.37 4.42
CA ASP A 95 12.81 -9.63 5.12
C ASP A 95 11.34 -9.75 5.50
N THR A 96 10.70 -8.66 5.92
CA THR A 96 9.25 -8.62 6.15
C THR A 96 8.45 -8.97 4.90
N VAL A 97 8.88 -8.51 3.72
CA VAL A 97 8.23 -8.90 2.45
C VAL A 97 8.45 -10.38 2.14
N ARG A 98 9.64 -10.91 2.37
CA ARG A 98 9.93 -12.35 2.14
C ARG A 98 9.03 -13.22 3.02
N GLU A 99 8.98 -12.93 4.31
CA GLU A 99 8.13 -13.66 5.27
C GLU A 99 6.65 -13.59 4.90
N TYR A 100 6.17 -12.41 4.49
CA TYR A 100 4.80 -12.25 4.01
C TYR A 100 4.51 -13.13 2.78
N LEU A 101 5.42 -13.17 1.81
CA LEU A 101 5.25 -13.98 0.60
C LEU A 101 5.30 -15.48 0.89
N ASP A 102 6.16 -15.92 1.80
CA ASP A 102 6.28 -17.35 2.17
C ASP A 102 5.04 -17.85 2.92
N THR A 103 4.32 -16.97 3.62
CA THR A 103 3.12 -17.31 4.41
C THR A 103 1.79 -17.13 3.65
N HIS A 104 1.83 -16.47 2.49
CA HIS A 104 0.65 -16.13 1.68
C HIS A 104 0.77 -16.62 0.22
N GLU A 105 1.58 -17.67 -0.03
CA GLU A 105 1.63 -18.40 -1.31
C GLU A 105 0.37 -19.27 -1.54
#